data_AF-A0A5C4RN77-F1
#
_entry.id   AF-A0A5C4RN77-F1
#
_cell.length_a   1.000
_cell.length_b   1.000
_cell.length_c   1.000
_cell.angle_alpha   90.00
_cell.angle_beta   90.00
_cell.angle_gamma   90.00
#
_symmetry.space_group_name_H-M   'P 1'
#
loop_
_entity.id
_entity.type
_entity.pdbx_description
1 polymer ?
#
loop_
_entity_poly.entity_id
_entity_poly.type
_entity_poly.pdbx_seq_one_letter_code
_entity_poly.pdbx_strand_id
1 'polypeptide(L)'
;MNTAKKFINRVKQNVTQIAARYRRWPTWVMCASIGAFFSTSVLAATKCPKVPIQDLGYPFSPPWNAEHIFKALGQPVINGKDNQGKPVHYPARGYTNLVGIFPPAVDYEFPTTTGDLKLKDGLFWVSAPNRIFKVPHVVTGKYHCKMIAKRKDGAPGRATATLETDAVVANHLIHRFQGDKNVLESSVTDLIYTATCRGTGFSWERKPEEKFEWESVWDNSVPLIRMQDLCNWVHNVAFWTPPSDNPNDRFKDPAVMRPTATERADLKKSDANDNPDNLSGTKRADSGNK
;
A
#
# COMPACT_ATOMS: atom_id res chain seq x y z
N MET A 1 26.37 28.43 -22.70
CA MET A 1 25.86 28.12 -24.06
C MET A 1 26.59 26.88 -24.57
N ASN A 2 26.05 25.71 -24.91
CA ASN A 2 24.68 25.20 -25.10
C ASN A 2 24.64 23.75 -24.58
N THR A 3 24.31 23.54 -23.31
CA THR A 3 24.20 22.22 -22.67
C THR A 3 22.87 21.50 -22.97
N ALA A 4 21.86 22.23 -23.46
CA ALA A 4 20.55 21.67 -23.79
C ALA A 4 20.55 20.76 -25.05
N LYS A 5 21.46 20.99 -26.01
CA LYS A 5 21.51 20.18 -27.26
C LYS A 5 22.12 18.78 -27.09
N LYS A 6 22.96 18.56 -26.07
CA LYS A 6 23.58 17.23 -25.82
C LYS A 6 22.61 16.23 -25.17
N PHE A 7 21.64 16.71 -24.38
CA PHE A 7 20.68 15.85 -23.69
C PHE A 7 19.61 15.28 -24.63
N ILE A 8 19.13 16.10 -25.57
CA ILE A 8 18.07 15.70 -26.53
C ILE A 8 18.54 14.58 -27.47
N ASN A 9 19.81 14.56 -27.87
CA ASN A 9 20.33 13.50 -28.74
C ASN A 9 20.55 12.16 -28.02
N ARG A 10 20.80 12.15 -26.71
CA ARG A 10 20.94 10.89 -25.94
C ARG A 10 19.59 10.22 -25.66
N VAL A 11 18.54 11.01 -25.44
CA VAL A 11 17.18 10.48 -25.23
C VAL A 11 16.60 9.93 -26.53
N LYS A 12 16.87 10.57 -27.68
CA LYS A 12 16.39 10.06 -28.98
C LYS A 12 17.00 8.70 -29.37
N GLN A 13 18.25 8.40 -29.02
CA GLN A 13 18.88 7.12 -29.36
C GLN A 13 18.38 5.92 -28.54
N ASN A 14 17.93 6.13 -27.29
CA ASN A 14 17.41 5.03 -26.46
C ASN A 14 15.97 4.64 -26.79
N VAL A 15 15.15 5.56 -27.32
CA VAL A 15 13.78 5.24 -27.73
C VAL A 15 13.76 4.42 -29.03
N THR A 16 14.70 4.65 -29.95
CA THR A 16 14.83 3.85 -31.18
C THR A 16 15.36 2.43 -30.94
N GLN A 17 16.08 2.18 -29.85
CA GLN A 17 16.51 0.82 -29.49
C GLN A 17 15.40 -0.02 -28.85
N ILE A 18 14.42 0.60 -28.18
CA ILE A 18 13.28 -0.11 -27.58
C ILE A 18 12.22 -0.41 -28.65
N ALA A 19 12.05 0.47 -29.64
CA ALA A 19 11.13 0.24 -30.77
C ALA A 19 11.61 -0.83 -31.77
N ALA A 20 12.90 -1.22 -31.73
CA ALA A 20 13.46 -2.24 -32.63
C ALA A 20 13.39 -3.68 -32.08
N ARG A 21 12.92 -3.91 -30.85
CA ARG A 21 12.88 -5.24 -30.21
C ARG A 21 11.49 -5.91 -30.11
N TYR A 22 10.42 -5.25 -30.54
CA TYR A 22 9.06 -5.84 -30.56
C TYR A 22 8.60 -6.31 -31.95
N ARG A 23 9.53 -6.56 -32.87
CA ARG A 23 9.24 -7.04 -34.22
C ARG A 23 9.62 -8.51 -34.37
N ARG A 24 8.83 -9.41 -33.78
CA ARG A 24 8.63 -10.81 -34.22
C ARG A 24 7.63 -11.52 -33.30
N TRP A 25 6.92 -12.49 -33.90
CA TRP A 25 5.89 -13.41 -33.39
C TRP A 25 4.45 -13.04 -33.82
N PRO A 26 3.64 -14.03 -34.28
CA PRO A 26 3.26 -14.10 -35.70
C PRO A 26 1.75 -14.05 -35.98
N THR A 27 1.47 -13.70 -37.24
CA THR A 27 0.21 -13.28 -37.86
C THR A 27 -0.80 -14.40 -38.14
N TRP A 28 -1.14 -15.26 -37.20
CA TRP A 28 -2.15 -16.32 -37.44
C TRP A 28 -2.95 -16.68 -36.18
N VAL A 29 -3.89 -15.83 -35.76
CA VAL A 29 -5.23 -16.19 -35.21
C VAL A 29 -6.04 -14.89 -35.15
N MET A 30 -6.64 -14.44 -36.25
CA MET A 30 -7.82 -13.54 -36.24
C MET A 30 -8.49 -13.59 -37.62
N CYS A 31 -9.24 -14.64 -37.89
CA CYS A 31 -10.28 -14.67 -38.91
C CYS A 31 -11.38 -15.64 -38.44
N ALA A 32 -12.64 -15.22 -38.62
CA ALA A 32 -13.89 -15.94 -38.35
C ALA A 32 -14.27 -16.02 -36.85
N SER A 33 -15.41 -15.57 -36.35
CA SER A 33 -16.68 -15.07 -36.92
C SER A 33 -17.49 -14.50 -35.76
N ILE A 34 -18.36 -13.52 -36.03
CA ILE A 34 -19.80 -13.52 -35.67
C ILE A 34 -20.29 -12.10 -35.93
N GLY A 35 -21.28 -12.00 -36.80
CA GLY A 35 -21.91 -10.76 -37.16
C GLY A 35 -22.57 -10.08 -35.97
N ALA A 36 -22.45 -8.75 -35.95
CA ALA A 36 -23.40 -7.89 -35.27
C ALA A 36 -24.02 -6.99 -36.33
N PHE A 37 -25.02 -7.55 -37.02
CA PHE A 37 -26.02 -6.75 -37.70
C PHE A 37 -26.93 -6.14 -36.62
N PHE A 38 -27.10 -4.82 -36.71
CA PHE A 38 -28.20 -4.00 -36.21
C PHE A 38 -28.62 -4.17 -34.73
N SER A 39 -28.17 -3.24 -33.89
CA SER A 39 -29.08 -2.51 -33.01
C SER A 39 -28.59 -1.07 -32.89
N THR A 40 -29.25 -0.18 -33.63
CA THR A 40 -29.19 1.25 -33.39
C THR A 40 -29.90 1.53 -32.07
N SER A 41 -29.20 1.34 -30.96
CA SER A 41 -29.59 1.99 -29.71
C SER A 41 -29.09 3.41 -29.80
N VAL A 42 -30.02 4.36 -29.83
CA VAL A 42 -29.78 5.79 -29.73
C VAL A 42 -29.21 6.08 -28.33
N LEU A 43 -27.94 5.75 -28.13
CA LEU A 43 -27.13 6.45 -27.15
C LEU A 43 -26.83 7.78 -27.81
N ALA A 44 -27.49 8.84 -27.35
CA ALA A 44 -26.97 10.18 -27.51
C ALA A 44 -25.50 10.11 -27.09
N ALA A 45 -24.60 10.15 -28.08
CA ALA A 45 -23.17 10.07 -27.82
C ALA A 45 -22.81 11.33 -27.05
N THR A 46 -22.85 11.25 -25.72
CA THR A 46 -22.25 12.22 -24.82
C THR A 46 -20.82 12.37 -25.30
N LYS A 47 -20.53 13.50 -25.94
CA LYS A 47 -19.19 13.77 -26.47
C LYS A 47 -18.24 13.80 -25.28
N CYS A 48 -17.50 12.71 -25.09
CA CYS A 48 -16.51 12.62 -24.04
C CYS A 48 -15.45 13.71 -24.25
N PRO A 49 -15.18 14.55 -23.24
CA PRO A 49 -14.14 15.55 -23.32
C PRO A 49 -12.77 14.86 -23.40
N LYS A 50 -11.78 15.56 -23.97
CA LYS A 50 -10.41 15.03 -24.10
C LYS A 50 -9.69 14.88 -22.76
N VAL A 51 -10.15 15.57 -21.72
CA VAL A 51 -9.60 15.59 -20.37
C VAL A 51 -10.77 15.47 -19.39
N PRO A 52 -10.65 14.69 -18.31
CA PRO A 52 -11.68 14.62 -17.28
C PRO A 52 -11.90 16.00 -16.62
N ILE A 53 -13.09 16.21 -16.06
CA ILE A 53 -13.40 17.41 -15.29
C ILE A 53 -12.51 17.41 -14.04
N GLN A 54 -11.78 18.49 -13.82
CA GLN A 54 -10.88 18.62 -12.68
C GLN A 54 -11.66 19.10 -11.46
N ASP A 55 -11.71 18.28 -10.42
CA ASP A 55 -12.34 18.63 -9.16
C ASP A 55 -11.33 19.25 -8.18
N LEU A 56 -11.71 20.37 -7.55
CA LEU A 56 -10.87 21.12 -6.61
C LEU A 56 -11.02 20.65 -5.14
N GLY A 57 -11.89 19.69 -4.85
CA GLY A 57 -12.22 19.25 -3.47
C GLY A 57 -12.31 17.74 -3.25
N TYR A 58 -11.98 16.93 -4.27
CA TYR A 58 -12.00 15.47 -4.20
C TYR A 58 -10.59 14.90 -4.42
N PRO A 59 -10.31 13.70 -3.87
CA PRO A 59 -11.20 12.82 -3.12
C PRO A 59 -11.01 12.86 -1.59
N PHE A 60 -11.89 12.16 -0.87
CA PHE A 60 -11.69 11.86 0.55
C PHE A 60 -10.37 11.12 0.74
N SER A 61 -9.47 11.70 1.52
CA SER A 61 -8.08 11.26 1.65
C SER A 61 -7.53 11.35 3.08
N PRO A 62 -8.24 10.83 4.11
CA PRO A 62 -7.73 10.88 5.48
C PRO A 62 -6.51 9.95 5.65
N PRO A 63 -5.67 10.24 6.65
CA PRO A 63 -4.63 9.30 7.07
C PRO A 63 -5.24 8.05 7.73
N TRP A 64 -4.50 6.95 7.72
CA TRP A 64 -4.80 5.79 8.58
C TRP A 64 -4.69 6.14 10.06
N ASN A 65 -5.42 5.40 10.91
CA ASN A 65 -5.27 5.49 12.34
C ASN A 65 -4.06 4.65 12.80
N ALA A 66 -2.92 5.32 13.04
CA ALA A 66 -1.68 4.69 13.47
C ALA A 66 -1.84 3.88 14.77
N GLU A 67 -2.61 4.37 15.75
CA GLU A 67 -2.82 3.69 17.03
C GLU A 67 -3.48 2.32 16.84
N HIS A 68 -4.50 2.26 15.99
CA HIS A 68 -5.19 1.01 15.67
C HIS A 68 -4.28 0.05 14.90
N ILE A 69 -3.41 0.57 14.03
CA ILE A 69 -2.42 -0.23 13.32
C ILE A 69 -1.44 -0.90 14.30
N PHE A 70 -0.91 -0.15 15.28
CA PHE A 70 -0.01 -0.72 16.29
C PHE A 70 -0.69 -1.77 17.15
N LYS A 71 -1.93 -1.51 17.58
CA LYS A 71 -2.72 -2.51 18.31
C LYS A 71 -2.91 -3.78 17.48
N ALA A 72 -3.16 -3.64 16.18
CA ALA A 72 -3.37 -4.76 15.27
C ALA A 72 -2.09 -5.59 15.05
N LEU A 73 -0.90 -4.96 14.99
CA LEU A 73 0.40 -5.63 14.91
C LEU A 73 0.78 -6.43 16.16
N GLY A 74 0.02 -6.27 17.24
CA GLY A 74 0.34 -6.83 18.55
C GLY A 74 1.17 -5.88 19.40
N GLN A 75 1.19 -6.15 20.71
CA GLN A 75 1.90 -5.28 21.65
C GLN A 75 3.40 -5.30 21.36
N PRO A 76 4.05 -4.14 21.16
CA PRO A 76 5.49 -4.08 21.13
C PRO A 76 6.06 -4.55 22.46
N VAL A 77 7.12 -5.36 22.45
CA VAL A 77 7.85 -5.71 23.67
C VAL A 77 8.76 -4.54 24.02
N ILE A 78 8.43 -3.86 25.12
CA ILE A 78 9.16 -2.71 25.67
C ILE A 78 9.80 -3.12 27.00
N ASN A 79 11.11 -2.98 27.11
CA ASN A 79 11.88 -3.27 28.32
C ASN A 79 11.97 -2.03 29.23
N GLY A 80 10.98 -1.85 30.11
CA GLY A 80 10.96 -0.79 31.13
C GLY A 80 10.28 0.51 30.71
N LYS A 81 10.23 1.51 31.61
CA LYS A 81 9.36 2.70 31.54
C LYS A 81 9.59 3.61 30.33
N ASP A 82 10.78 3.55 29.71
CA ASP A 82 11.18 4.32 28.52
C ASP A 82 11.99 3.46 27.52
N ASN A 83 11.69 2.15 27.48
CA ASN A 83 12.53 1.09 26.90
C ASN A 83 14.02 1.11 27.32
N GLN A 84 14.45 1.93 28.29
CA GLN A 84 15.86 2.09 28.69
C GLN A 84 16.82 2.35 27.49
N GLY A 85 16.33 2.99 26.43
CA GLY A 85 17.09 3.15 25.18
C GLY A 85 17.32 1.86 24.38
N LYS A 86 16.78 0.72 24.84
CA LYS A 86 16.78 -0.57 24.15
C LYS A 86 15.82 -0.54 22.96
N PRO A 87 15.95 -1.48 22.03
CA PRO A 87 15.09 -1.53 20.87
C PRO A 87 13.69 -2.11 21.17
N VAL A 88 12.66 -1.67 20.43
CA VAL A 88 11.27 -2.13 20.52
C VAL A 88 11.06 -3.32 19.57
N HIS A 89 10.63 -4.47 20.09
CA HIS A 89 10.36 -5.65 19.26
C HIS A 89 8.88 -5.77 18.89
N TYR A 90 8.56 -5.75 17.59
CA TYR A 90 7.28 -6.27 17.10
C TYR A 90 7.38 -7.77 16.79
N PRO A 91 6.27 -8.53 16.89
CA PRO A 91 6.26 -9.95 16.55
C PRO A 91 6.78 -10.23 15.14
N ALA A 92 7.62 -11.27 14.99
CA ALA A 92 8.17 -11.66 13.68
C ALA A 92 7.09 -12.22 12.74
N ARG A 93 6.04 -12.81 13.31
CA ARG A 93 4.85 -13.28 12.61
C ARG A 93 3.61 -12.89 13.41
N GLY A 94 2.50 -12.70 12.73
CA GLY A 94 1.23 -12.46 13.39
C GLY A 94 0.04 -12.59 12.46
N TYR A 95 -1.13 -12.60 13.08
CA TYR A 95 -2.42 -12.67 12.41
C TYR A 95 -3.41 -11.74 13.11
N THR A 96 -4.12 -10.91 12.35
CA THR A 96 -5.07 -9.95 12.90
C THR A 96 -6.16 -9.53 11.91
N ASN A 97 -7.18 -8.83 12.42
CA ASN A 97 -8.09 -8.06 11.59
C ASN A 97 -7.77 -6.57 11.76
N LEU A 98 -7.81 -5.83 10.66
CA LEU A 98 -7.53 -4.39 10.63
C LEU A 98 -8.84 -3.60 10.84
N VAL A 99 -9.29 -3.54 12.08
CA VAL A 99 -10.54 -2.87 12.49
C VAL A 99 -10.25 -1.48 13.04
N GLY A 100 -10.96 -0.47 12.53
CA GLY A 100 -10.81 0.94 12.97
C GLY A 100 -9.55 1.64 12.46
N ILE A 101 -8.80 1.00 11.56
CA ILE A 101 -7.61 1.58 10.92
C ILE A 101 -7.99 2.64 9.87
N PHE A 102 -9.14 2.47 9.22
CA PHE A 102 -9.60 3.34 8.14
C PHE A 102 -10.77 4.18 8.66
N PRO A 103 -10.56 5.49 8.94
CA PRO A 103 -11.66 6.39 9.26
C PRO A 103 -12.75 6.37 8.19
N PRO A 104 -14.04 6.35 8.54
CA PRO A 104 -15.11 6.31 7.55
C PRO A 104 -15.19 7.63 6.78
N ALA A 105 -15.44 7.55 5.47
CA ALA A 105 -15.97 8.68 4.72
C ALA A 105 -17.45 8.80 5.10
N VAL A 106 -17.89 9.95 5.61
CA VAL A 106 -19.28 10.17 6.01
C VAL A 106 -19.86 11.30 5.18
N ASP A 107 -20.95 11.01 4.48
CA ASP A 107 -21.70 11.98 3.66
C ASP A 107 -20.82 12.81 2.70
N TYR A 108 -19.83 12.16 2.07
CA TYR A 108 -18.98 12.75 1.04
C TYR A 108 -19.66 12.71 -0.33
N GLU A 109 -19.41 13.70 -1.18
CA GLU A 109 -19.94 13.66 -2.54
C GLU A 109 -19.05 12.82 -3.47
N PHE A 110 -19.68 12.29 -4.53
CA PHE A 110 -18.96 11.59 -5.58
C PHE A 110 -18.14 12.56 -6.45
N PRO A 111 -17.07 12.09 -7.11
CA PRO A 111 -16.35 12.87 -8.12
C PRO A 111 -17.29 13.35 -9.24
N THR A 112 -17.01 14.53 -9.78
CA THR A 112 -17.75 15.07 -10.91
C THR A 112 -17.48 14.24 -12.16
N THR A 113 -18.54 13.66 -12.72
CA THR A 113 -18.44 12.78 -13.88
C THR A 113 -18.62 13.52 -15.19
N THR A 114 -18.12 12.92 -16.27
CA THR A 114 -18.53 13.38 -17.61
C THR A 114 -20.00 13.00 -17.86
N GLY A 115 -20.84 14.01 -18.03
CA GLY A 115 -22.27 13.81 -18.28
C GLY A 115 -23.03 13.35 -17.03
N ASP A 116 -24.29 12.99 -17.23
CA ASP A 116 -25.21 12.58 -16.17
C ASP A 116 -25.07 11.08 -15.88
N LEU A 117 -24.00 10.69 -15.18
CA LEU A 117 -23.81 9.30 -14.75
C LEU A 117 -24.85 8.95 -13.68
N LYS A 118 -25.74 8.00 -13.99
CA LYS A 118 -26.63 7.40 -12.98
C LYS A 118 -25.85 6.41 -12.12
N LEU A 119 -26.19 6.33 -10.83
CA LEU A 119 -25.48 5.45 -9.89
C LEU A 119 -25.47 3.97 -10.33
N LYS A 120 -26.58 3.48 -10.89
CA LYS A 120 -26.70 2.10 -11.40
C LYS A 120 -25.70 1.78 -12.53
N ASP A 121 -25.34 2.79 -13.31
CA ASP A 121 -24.50 2.65 -14.49
C ASP A 121 -23.01 2.73 -14.11
N GLY A 122 -22.69 3.37 -12.99
CA GLY A 122 -21.34 3.48 -12.44
C GLY A 122 -20.73 2.13 -12.06
N LEU A 123 -19.45 1.97 -12.38
CA LEU A 123 -18.65 0.80 -12.03
C LEU A 123 -17.70 1.15 -10.89
N PHE A 124 -17.71 0.37 -9.82
CA PHE A 124 -16.93 0.63 -8.61
C PHE A 124 -16.04 -0.54 -8.26
N TRP A 125 -14.83 -0.28 -7.80
CA TRP A 125 -13.95 -1.31 -7.26
C TRP A 125 -13.05 -0.73 -6.17
N VAL A 126 -12.53 -1.61 -5.33
CA VAL A 126 -11.47 -1.27 -4.39
C VAL A 126 -10.17 -1.90 -4.86
N SER A 127 -9.06 -1.19 -4.65
CA SER A 127 -7.72 -1.66 -4.98
C SER A 127 -6.78 -1.41 -3.80
N ALA A 128 -5.77 -2.26 -3.69
CA ALA A 128 -4.67 -2.10 -2.74
C ALA A 128 -3.33 -2.17 -3.48
N PRO A 129 -3.02 -1.18 -4.34
CA PRO A 129 -1.77 -1.19 -5.11
C PRO A 129 -0.53 -1.08 -4.20
N ASN A 130 -0.73 -0.58 -2.99
CA ASN A 130 0.29 -0.36 -1.98
C ASN A 130 -0.07 -1.07 -0.67
N ARG A 131 0.87 -1.02 0.28
CA ARG A 131 0.82 -1.73 1.56
C ARG A 131 0.93 -0.73 2.71
N ILE A 132 0.29 -1.06 3.84
CA ILE A 132 0.40 -0.27 5.08
C ILE A 132 1.82 -0.40 5.65
N PHE A 133 2.37 -1.61 5.61
CA PHE A 133 3.69 -1.95 6.11
C PHE A 133 4.62 -2.31 4.95
N LYS A 134 5.82 -1.75 4.94
CA LYS A 134 6.91 -2.29 4.13
C LYS A 134 7.56 -3.47 4.84
N VAL A 135 7.72 -3.38 6.17
CA VAL A 135 8.10 -4.46 7.08
C VAL A 135 7.25 -4.32 8.36
N PRO A 136 6.57 -5.38 8.84
CA PRO A 136 6.60 -6.75 8.32
C PRO A 136 5.85 -6.91 6.99
N HIS A 137 6.22 -7.92 6.21
CA HIS A 137 5.63 -8.19 4.90
C HIS A 137 4.27 -8.86 5.09
N VAL A 138 3.23 -8.27 4.53
CA VAL A 138 1.89 -8.88 4.50
C VAL A 138 1.92 -10.12 3.61
N VAL A 139 1.50 -11.26 4.14
CA VAL A 139 1.45 -12.54 3.43
C VAL A 139 0.03 -12.84 2.95
N THR A 140 -0.97 -12.57 3.78
CA THR A 140 -2.39 -12.69 3.41
C THR A 140 -3.19 -11.54 4.00
N GLY A 141 -4.37 -11.28 3.46
CA GLY A 141 -5.29 -10.27 3.95
C GLY A 141 -6.24 -9.82 2.86
N LYS A 142 -7.44 -9.38 3.26
CA LYS A 142 -8.44 -8.81 2.35
C LYS A 142 -8.97 -7.50 2.90
N TYR A 143 -9.14 -6.51 2.03
CA TYR A 143 -9.88 -5.31 2.36
C TYR A 143 -11.33 -5.48 1.95
N HIS A 144 -12.23 -5.14 2.86
CA HIS A 144 -13.67 -5.07 2.62
C HIS A 144 -14.15 -3.65 2.86
N CYS A 145 -14.76 -3.06 1.85
CA CYS A 145 -15.33 -1.72 1.91
C CYS A 145 -16.83 -1.77 1.62
N LYS A 146 -17.64 -1.25 2.53
CA LYS A 146 -19.07 -1.06 2.32
C LYS A 146 -19.35 0.41 2.03
N MET A 147 -19.94 0.67 0.87
CA MET A 147 -20.44 1.97 0.46
C MET A 147 -21.95 2.03 0.56
N ILE A 148 -22.47 3.17 0.99
CA ILE A 148 -23.89 3.47 1.07
C ILE A 148 -24.11 4.84 0.43
N ALA A 149 -24.94 4.91 -0.61
CA ALA A 149 -25.32 6.15 -1.28
C ALA A 149 -26.74 6.56 -0.87
N LYS A 150 -26.95 7.87 -0.71
CA LYS A 150 -28.25 8.51 -0.45
C LYS A 150 -28.32 9.86 -1.17
N ARG A 151 -29.51 10.39 -1.37
CA ARG A 151 -29.70 11.69 -2.05
C ARG A 151 -29.33 12.86 -1.13
N LYS A 152 -28.73 13.90 -1.70
CA LYS A 152 -28.35 15.15 -1.01
C LYS A 152 -29.57 15.92 -0.50
N ASP A 153 -30.69 15.84 -1.21
CA ASP A 153 -31.95 16.50 -0.89
C ASP A 153 -32.69 15.91 0.32
N GLY A 154 -32.16 14.83 0.92
CA GLY A 154 -32.75 14.18 2.07
C GLY A 154 -33.94 13.28 1.76
N ALA A 155 -34.29 13.10 0.47
CA ALA A 155 -35.34 12.16 0.08
C ALA A 155 -35.00 10.72 0.54
N PRO A 156 -36.02 9.94 0.93
CA PRO A 156 -35.80 8.59 1.46
C PRO A 156 -35.22 7.65 0.40
N GLY A 157 -34.52 6.61 0.88
CA GLY A 157 -33.91 5.58 0.05
C GLY A 157 -32.40 5.46 0.28
N ARG A 158 -31.87 4.25 0.07
CA ARG A 158 -30.43 3.96 0.12
C ARG A 158 -30.06 2.91 -0.91
N ALA A 159 -28.89 3.06 -1.50
CA ALA A 159 -28.26 2.03 -2.32
C ALA A 159 -26.91 1.65 -1.69
N THR A 160 -26.50 0.39 -1.82
CA THR A 160 -25.26 -0.12 -1.22
C THR A 160 -24.42 -0.89 -2.21
N ALA A 161 -23.10 -0.79 -2.05
CA ALA A 161 -22.14 -1.65 -2.73
C ALA A 161 -21.14 -2.19 -1.71
N THR A 162 -20.82 -3.48 -1.81
CA THR A 162 -19.74 -4.10 -1.03
C THR A 162 -18.61 -4.41 -1.99
N LEU A 163 -17.46 -3.81 -1.74
CA LEU A 163 -16.25 -3.93 -2.54
C LEU A 163 -15.23 -4.76 -1.76
N GLU A 164 -14.49 -5.61 -2.45
CA GLU A 164 -13.40 -6.37 -1.85
C GLU A 164 -12.19 -6.50 -2.77
N THR A 165 -11.01 -6.59 -2.16
CA THR A 165 -9.75 -6.84 -2.85
C THR A 165 -8.76 -7.52 -1.92
N ASP A 166 -7.90 -8.38 -2.47
CA ASP A 166 -6.81 -8.99 -1.74
C ASP A 166 -5.71 -7.94 -1.49
N ALA A 167 -5.08 -8.02 -0.31
CA ALA A 167 -4.04 -7.08 0.11
C ALA A 167 -2.68 -7.34 -0.56
N VAL A 168 -2.51 -8.52 -1.16
CA VAL A 168 -1.23 -8.98 -1.75
C VAL A 168 -1.39 -9.25 -3.24
N VAL A 169 -2.47 -9.94 -3.63
CA VAL A 169 -2.74 -10.26 -5.03
C VAL A 169 -3.63 -9.18 -5.61
N ALA A 170 -3.15 -8.49 -6.64
CA ALA A 170 -3.97 -7.50 -7.33
C ALA A 170 -5.19 -8.19 -7.94
N ASN A 171 -6.38 -7.79 -7.51
CA ASN A 171 -7.64 -8.24 -8.07
C ASN A 171 -8.50 -7.03 -8.44
N HIS A 172 -9.17 -7.11 -9.60
CA HIS A 172 -10.00 -6.06 -10.15
C HIS A 172 -11.46 -6.54 -10.23
N LEU A 173 -12.09 -6.68 -9.07
CA LEU A 173 -13.50 -7.02 -8.96
C LEU A 173 -14.35 -5.76 -9.08
N ILE A 174 -15.12 -5.69 -10.17
CA ILE A 174 -16.04 -4.58 -10.42
C ILE A 174 -17.39 -4.90 -9.77
N HIS A 175 -17.91 -3.91 -9.06
CA HIS A 175 -19.19 -3.96 -8.38
C HIS A 175 -20.09 -2.81 -8.83
N ARG A 176 -21.40 -3.04 -8.71
CA ARG A 176 -22.44 -2.04 -8.92
C ARG A 176 -23.24 -1.87 -7.64
N PHE A 177 -23.80 -0.69 -7.44
CA PHE A 177 -24.74 -0.45 -6.35
C PHE A 177 -26.04 -1.22 -6.55
N GLN A 178 -26.63 -1.65 -5.43
CA GLN A 178 -27.93 -2.31 -5.36
C GLN A 178 -28.77 -1.66 -4.26
N GLY A 179 -30.10 -1.63 -4.41
CA GLY A 179 -31.01 -1.08 -3.40
C GLY A 179 -32.12 -0.25 -4.01
N ASP A 180 -32.43 0.88 -3.36
CA ASP A 180 -33.54 1.75 -3.74
C ASP A 180 -33.42 2.25 -5.18
N LYS A 181 -34.48 2.05 -5.97
CA LYS A 181 -34.51 2.41 -7.39
C LYS A 181 -34.35 3.91 -7.62
N ASN A 182 -34.96 4.76 -6.78
CA ASN A 182 -34.86 6.21 -6.96
C ASN A 182 -33.43 6.70 -6.72
N VAL A 183 -32.73 6.10 -5.76
CA VAL A 183 -31.30 6.38 -5.53
C VAL A 183 -30.44 5.87 -6.70
N LEU A 184 -30.71 4.67 -7.20
CA LEU A 184 -29.98 4.06 -8.32
C LEU A 184 -30.13 4.84 -9.64
N GLU A 185 -31.31 5.42 -9.88
CA GLU A 185 -31.63 6.23 -11.07
C GLU A 185 -31.23 7.71 -10.92
N SER A 186 -30.73 8.12 -9.74
CA SER A 186 -30.26 9.50 -9.50
C SER A 186 -28.86 9.70 -10.09
N SER A 187 -28.55 10.94 -10.46
CA SER A 187 -27.20 11.32 -10.89
C SER A 187 -26.22 11.19 -9.73
N VAL A 188 -25.00 10.70 -9.95
CA VAL A 188 -23.99 10.60 -8.88
C VAL A 188 -23.68 11.97 -8.24
N THR A 189 -23.82 13.07 -8.98
CA THR A 189 -23.62 14.43 -8.47
C THR A 189 -24.72 14.90 -7.51
N ASP A 190 -25.90 14.27 -7.55
CA ASP A 190 -27.03 14.54 -6.64
C ASP A 190 -26.98 13.66 -5.38
N LEU A 191 -25.96 12.80 -5.28
CA LEU A 191 -25.80 11.83 -4.22
C LEU A 191 -24.61 12.16 -3.33
N ILE A 192 -24.71 11.68 -2.09
CA ILE A 192 -23.60 11.58 -1.14
C ILE A 192 -23.45 10.12 -0.73
N TYR A 193 -22.23 9.75 -0.38
CA TYR A 193 -21.89 8.41 0.05
C TYR A 193 -21.25 8.40 1.44
N THR A 194 -21.47 7.29 2.13
CA THR A 194 -20.70 6.87 3.28
C THR A 194 -19.90 5.62 2.90
N ALA A 195 -18.59 5.62 3.15
CA ALA A 195 -17.72 4.48 2.89
C ALA A 195 -17.03 4.03 4.19
N THR A 196 -17.13 2.74 4.48
CA THR A 196 -16.52 2.10 5.65
C THR A 196 -15.65 0.95 5.19
N CYS A 197 -14.37 0.97 5.55
CA CYS A 197 -13.42 -0.07 5.15
C CYS A 197 -12.82 -0.77 6.38
N ARG A 198 -12.54 -2.06 6.24
CA ARG A 198 -11.83 -2.87 7.23
C ARG A 198 -10.96 -3.90 6.52
N GLY A 199 -9.89 -4.32 7.18
CA GLY A 199 -9.13 -5.49 6.73
C GLY A 199 -9.47 -6.73 7.54
N THR A 200 -9.50 -7.88 6.89
CA THR A 200 -9.73 -9.18 7.54
C THR A 200 -8.72 -10.22 7.13
N GLY A 201 -8.40 -11.12 8.04
CA GLY A 201 -7.50 -12.23 7.79
C GLY A 201 -6.08 -11.80 7.42
N PHE A 202 -5.61 -10.69 7.99
CA PHE A 202 -4.26 -10.22 7.72
C PHE A 202 -3.25 -11.10 8.44
N SER A 203 -2.26 -11.58 7.71
CA SER A 203 -1.05 -12.19 8.28
C SER A 203 0.18 -11.49 7.75
N TRP A 204 1.23 -11.51 8.56
CA TRP A 204 2.52 -10.94 8.17
C TRP A 204 3.68 -11.78 8.65
N GLU A 205 4.80 -11.64 7.96
CA GLU A 205 6.08 -12.23 8.32
C GLU A 205 7.19 -11.20 8.12
N ARG A 206 8.21 -11.26 8.96
CA ARG A 206 9.48 -10.57 8.75
C ARG A 206 10.63 -11.48 9.16
N LYS A 207 11.77 -11.31 8.51
CA LYS A 207 12.99 -11.97 8.95
C LYS A 207 13.52 -11.30 10.22
N PRO A 208 14.24 -12.03 11.09
CA PRO A 208 14.81 -11.47 12.31
C PRO A 208 15.69 -10.25 12.09
N GLU A 209 16.35 -10.14 10.92
CA GLU A 209 17.25 -9.06 10.53
C GLU A 209 16.57 -7.82 9.93
N GLU A 210 15.29 -7.92 9.55
CA GLU A 210 14.57 -6.83 8.92
C GLU A 210 14.07 -5.83 9.96
N LYS A 211 14.48 -4.57 9.80
CA LYS A 211 13.93 -3.45 10.56
C LYS A 211 12.50 -3.20 10.11
N PHE A 212 11.63 -3.02 11.09
CA PHE A 212 10.28 -2.52 10.90
C PHE A 212 10.27 -1.22 10.10
N GLU A 213 9.38 -1.14 9.13
CA GLU A 213 9.24 0.03 8.26
C GLU A 213 7.80 0.17 7.80
N TRP A 214 7.22 1.33 8.05
CA TRP A 214 5.91 1.74 7.57
C TRP A 214 6.00 2.40 6.21
N GLU A 215 4.91 2.25 5.46
CA GLU A 215 4.71 3.12 4.33
C GLU A 215 4.56 4.58 4.79
N SER A 216 5.25 5.49 4.10
CA SER A 216 5.34 6.92 4.41
C SER A 216 5.09 7.79 3.19
N VAL A 217 5.09 7.22 1.99
CA VAL A 217 4.83 7.95 0.75
C VAL A 217 3.33 8.22 0.67
N TRP A 218 2.94 9.50 0.64
CA TRP A 218 1.53 9.90 0.60
C TRP A 218 0.76 9.26 -0.58
N ASP A 219 1.39 9.19 -1.75
CA ASP A 219 0.83 8.55 -2.95
C ASP A 219 0.56 7.05 -2.76
N ASN A 220 1.20 6.41 -1.76
CA ASN A 220 1.06 4.99 -1.47
C ASN A 220 -0.18 4.68 -0.61
N SER A 221 -1.33 5.19 -1.07
CA SER A 221 -2.62 5.02 -0.39
C SER A 221 -3.19 3.59 -0.50
N VAL A 222 -3.85 3.14 0.57
CA VAL A 222 -4.55 1.85 0.64
C VAL A 222 -5.58 1.87 1.79
N PRO A 223 -6.79 1.29 1.62
CA PRO A 223 -7.39 0.89 0.35
C PRO A 223 -7.71 2.11 -0.52
N LEU A 224 -7.93 1.88 -1.82
CA LEU A 224 -8.27 2.92 -2.79
C LEU A 224 -9.53 2.50 -3.54
N ILE A 225 -10.63 3.21 -3.29
CA ILE A 225 -11.91 3.03 -3.97
C ILE A 225 -11.92 3.87 -5.24
N ARG A 226 -12.30 3.25 -6.35
CA ARG A 226 -12.37 3.86 -7.67
C ARG A 226 -13.75 3.72 -8.28
N MET A 227 -14.05 4.67 -9.16
CA MET A 227 -15.26 4.72 -9.97
C MET A 227 -14.87 4.95 -11.43
N GLN A 228 -15.55 4.28 -12.35
CA GLN A 228 -15.45 4.57 -13.78
C GLN A 228 -16.74 5.22 -14.28
N ASP A 229 -16.58 6.31 -15.04
CA ASP A 229 -17.70 7.02 -15.65
C ASP A 229 -18.05 6.48 -17.05
N LEU A 230 -19.10 7.04 -17.67
CA LEU A 230 -19.59 6.63 -19.00
C LEU A 230 -18.56 6.82 -20.13
N CYS A 231 -17.53 7.63 -19.90
CA CYS A 231 -16.45 7.91 -20.84
C CYS A 231 -15.18 7.08 -20.57
N ASN A 232 -15.28 6.08 -19.69
CA ASN A 232 -14.17 5.25 -19.23
C ASN A 232 -13.09 6.01 -18.45
N TRP A 233 -13.39 7.21 -17.92
CA TRP A 233 -12.49 7.88 -17.01
C TRP A 233 -12.57 7.25 -15.63
N VAL A 234 -11.40 6.99 -15.05
CA VAL A 234 -11.26 6.41 -13.71
C VAL A 234 -11.02 7.52 -12.71
N HIS A 235 -11.92 7.62 -11.74
CA HIS A 235 -11.91 8.58 -10.67
C HIS A 235 -11.56 7.89 -9.35
N ASN A 236 -10.75 8.54 -8.52
CA ASN A 236 -10.58 8.12 -7.14
C ASN A 236 -11.77 8.65 -6.34
N VAL A 237 -12.49 7.78 -5.64
CA VAL A 237 -13.66 8.16 -4.83
C VAL A 237 -13.24 8.45 -3.39
N ALA A 238 -12.51 7.49 -2.81
CA ALA A 238 -11.96 7.57 -1.47
C ALA A 238 -10.66 6.78 -1.41
N PHE A 239 -9.67 7.30 -0.70
CA PHE A 239 -8.47 6.55 -0.35
C PHE A 239 -7.96 6.93 1.02
N TRP A 240 -7.11 6.08 1.59
CA TRP A 240 -6.50 6.36 2.88
C TRP A 240 -4.99 6.40 2.74
N THR A 241 -4.36 7.43 3.31
CA THR A 241 -2.94 7.69 3.15
C THR A 241 -2.16 7.27 4.38
N PRO A 242 -0.84 7.08 4.25
CA PRO A 242 0.03 7.04 5.42
C PRO A 242 -0.17 8.26 6.33
N PRO A 243 -0.11 8.08 7.66
CA PRO A 243 -0.13 9.18 8.60
C PRO A 243 1.17 10.00 8.54
N SER A 244 1.06 11.32 8.72
CA SER A 244 2.21 12.24 8.66
C SER A 244 3.14 12.11 9.86
N ASP A 245 2.63 11.69 11.02
CA ASP A 245 3.39 11.35 12.21
C ASP A 245 3.98 9.93 12.14
N ASN A 246 4.49 9.57 10.95
CA ASN A 246 5.01 8.25 10.68
C ASN A 246 6.13 7.92 11.70
N PRO A 247 5.99 6.78 12.39
CA PRO A 247 6.84 6.43 13.52
C PRO A 247 8.19 5.79 13.10
N ASN A 248 8.51 5.71 11.81
CA ASN A 248 9.73 5.03 11.31
C ASN A 248 11.00 5.48 12.05
N ASP A 249 11.12 6.78 12.37
CA ASP A 249 12.27 7.32 13.10
C ASP A 249 12.17 7.16 14.63
N ARG A 250 10.99 6.81 15.14
CA ARG A 250 10.71 6.65 16.58
C ARG A 250 10.99 5.24 17.08
N PHE A 251 11.05 4.25 16.21
CA PHE A 251 11.36 2.88 16.59
C PHE A 251 12.84 2.56 16.45
N LYS A 252 13.49 2.30 17.57
CA LYS A 252 14.75 1.55 17.57
C LYS A 252 14.37 0.08 17.36
N ASP A 253 14.36 -0.46 16.14
CA ASP A 253 14.07 -1.89 15.92
C ASP A 253 15.33 -2.76 16.19
N PRO A 254 15.24 -3.78 17.07
CA PRO A 254 16.32 -4.70 17.44
C PRO A 254 16.71 -5.71 16.38
N ALA A 255 16.04 -5.78 15.24
CA ALA A 255 16.35 -6.74 14.19
C ALA A 255 17.84 -6.76 13.78
N VAL A 256 18.53 -5.63 13.97
CA VAL A 256 19.97 -5.50 13.70
C VAL A 256 20.86 -5.75 14.93
N MET A 257 20.30 -6.06 16.10
CA MET A 257 21.07 -6.41 17.29
C MET A 257 20.88 -7.87 17.72
N ARG A 258 21.78 -8.73 17.22
CA ARG A 258 22.62 -9.66 18.03
C ARG A 258 23.64 -10.42 17.17
N PRO A 259 24.88 -10.72 17.65
CA PRO A 259 25.47 -10.44 18.97
C PRO A 259 26.77 -9.60 18.90
N THR A 260 27.13 -8.86 19.95
CA THR A 260 28.56 -8.52 20.16
C THR A 260 29.25 -9.78 20.68
N ALA A 261 30.29 -10.20 19.95
CA ALA A 261 30.99 -11.47 20.09
C ALA A 261 31.77 -11.66 21.41
N THR A 262 31.75 -10.70 22.34
CA THR A 262 32.55 -10.75 23.56
C THR A 262 31.93 -11.61 24.67
N GLU A 263 30.60 -11.79 24.72
CA GLU A 263 29.95 -12.51 25.85
C GLU A 263 29.73 -14.01 25.62
N ARG A 264 30.02 -14.56 24.43
CA ARG A 264 29.92 -16.02 24.18
C ARG A 264 31.24 -16.76 24.27
N ALA A 265 32.38 -16.06 24.25
CA ALA A 265 33.70 -16.69 24.35
C ALA A 265 34.03 -17.19 25.78
N ASP A 266 33.29 -16.74 26.80
CA ASP A 266 33.39 -17.31 28.16
C ASP A 266 32.70 -18.68 28.30
N LEU A 267 32.02 -19.15 27.24
CA LEU A 267 31.49 -20.51 27.15
C LEU A 267 32.39 -21.37 26.25
N LYS A 268 33.27 -22.16 26.91
CA LYS A 268 34.07 -23.31 26.41
C LYS A 268 35.55 -23.03 26.18
N LYS A 269 36.32 -23.23 27.26
CA LYS A 269 37.57 -24.00 27.31
C LYS A 269 37.92 -24.72 25.99
N SER A 270 38.98 -24.25 25.36
CA SER A 270 40.14 -25.05 24.93
C SER A 270 41.34 -24.12 25.14
N ASP A 271 42.46 -24.50 25.76
CA ASP A 271 43.23 -25.70 25.49
C ASP A 271 43.77 -26.35 26.78
N ALA A 272 43.49 -27.64 26.90
CA ALA A 272 44.33 -28.57 27.63
C ALA A 272 45.40 -29.05 26.65
N ASN A 273 46.63 -28.55 26.83
CA ASN A 273 47.93 -29.10 26.42
C ASN A 273 48.84 -27.97 25.95
N ASP A 274 49.70 -27.49 26.85
CA ASP A 274 51.11 -27.31 26.53
C ASP A 274 51.92 -27.52 27.83
N ASN A 275 52.66 -28.62 27.84
CA ASN A 275 53.47 -29.15 28.94
C ASN A 275 54.84 -28.40 29.00
N PRO A 276 55.63 -28.55 30.08
CA PRO A 276 56.74 -27.69 30.47
C PRO A 276 58.09 -28.08 29.83
N ASP A 277 59.12 -27.30 30.17
CA ASP A 277 60.56 -27.50 29.93
C ASP A 277 61.15 -26.92 28.62
N ASN A 278 61.80 -25.75 28.73
CA ASN A 278 63.25 -25.70 28.49
C ASN A 278 63.93 -24.39 28.93
N LEU A 279 65.10 -24.59 29.53
CA LEU A 279 66.09 -23.62 29.99
C LEU A 279 66.88 -22.97 28.83
N SER A 280 67.33 -21.72 29.01
CA SER A 280 68.74 -21.27 28.89
C SER A 280 68.86 -19.78 28.51
N GLY A 281 69.78 -19.06 29.18
CA GLY A 281 70.10 -17.67 28.81
C GLY A 281 70.71 -16.79 29.92
N THR A 282 71.89 -17.16 30.41
CA THR A 282 72.78 -16.42 31.34
C THR A 282 73.06 -14.95 30.98
N LYS A 283 73.09 -14.06 31.99
CA LYS A 283 74.28 -13.28 32.42
C LYS A 283 74.04 -12.46 33.71
N ARG A 284 75.08 -12.42 34.56
CA ARG A 284 75.23 -11.80 35.89
C ARG A 284 75.61 -10.31 35.84
N ALA A 285 75.44 -9.66 37.02
CA ALA A 285 76.30 -8.64 37.65
C ALA A 285 76.28 -7.22 37.03
N ASP A 286 76.40 -6.10 37.76
CA ASP A 286 76.66 -5.83 39.17
C ASP A 286 76.40 -4.33 39.47
N SER A 287 76.50 -3.97 40.76
CA SER A 287 76.73 -2.62 41.35
C SER A 287 75.51 -1.68 41.46
N GLY A 288 75.27 -0.94 42.54
CA GLY A 288 76.00 -0.71 43.79
C GLY A 288 75.64 0.67 44.35
N ASN A 289 75.11 0.69 45.59
CA ASN A 289 75.06 1.75 46.62
C ASN A 289 74.80 3.23 46.27
N LYS A 290 73.77 3.81 46.90
CA LYS A 290 73.91 4.56 48.17
C LYS A 290 72.58 4.69 48.89
#